data_AF-A0A9D1HPC3-F1
#
_entry.id   AF-A0A9D1HPC3-F1
#
_cell.length_a   1.000
_cell.length_b   1.000
_cell.length_c   1.000
_cell.angle_alpha   90.00
_cell.angle_beta   90.00
_cell.angle_gamma   90.00
#
_symmetry.space_group_name_H-M   'P 1'
#
loop_
_entity.id
_entity.type
_entity.pdbx_description
1 polymer ?
#
loop_
_entity_poly.entity_id
_entity_poly.type
_entity_poly.pdbx_seq_one_letter_code
_entity_poly.pdbx_strand_id
1 'polypeptide(L)'
;MNREEIILRYQLSEDLLDAYLALGFQENNREDLELWMTLKQIGFDQNEMKTYMLLSKQAERTQGCRLKMLQKQRVKLLDEIHRGQACLDKVDYLKHMLQKERQLG
;
A
#
# COMPACT_ATOMS: atom_id res chain seq x y z
N MET A 1 4.60 -7.77 21.91
CA MET A 1 3.35 -7.27 21.30
C MET A 1 2.39 -8.44 21.22
N ASN A 2 1.16 -8.29 21.69
CA ASN A 2 0.12 -9.32 21.55
C ASN A 2 -0.73 -9.04 20.29
N ARG A 3 -1.53 -10.04 19.87
CA ARG A 3 -2.40 -9.98 18.68
C ARG A 3 -3.30 -8.74 18.65
N GLU A 4 -3.93 -8.40 19.77
CA GLU A 4 -4.82 -7.23 19.91
C GLU A 4 -4.07 -5.90 19.73
N GLU A 5 -2.89 -5.77 20.34
CA GLU A 5 -2.03 -4.60 20.20
C GLU A 5 -1.57 -4.42 18.76
N ILE A 6 -1.26 -5.52 18.06
CA ILE A 6 -0.89 -5.49 16.63
C ILE A 6 -2.06 -4.97 15.78
N ILE A 7 -3.25 -5.53 15.95
CA ILE A 7 -4.44 -5.17 15.18
C ILE A 7 -4.78 -3.68 15.39
N LEU A 8 -4.79 -3.23 16.65
CA LEU A 8 -5.15 -1.84 16.99
C LEU A 8 -4.09 -0.84 16.54
N ARG A 9 -2.81 -1.11 16.83
CA ARG A 9 -1.72 -0.17 16.56
C ARG A 9 -1.48 0.00 15.06
N TYR A 10 -1.69 -1.05 14.29
CA TYR A 10 -1.39 -1.06 12.86
C TYR A 10 -2.66 -1.04 11.98
N GLN A 11 -3.85 -0.93 12.60
CA GLN A 11 -5.15 -0.97 11.91
C GLN A 11 -5.26 -2.15 10.93
N LEU A 12 -4.76 -3.31 11.36
CA LEU A 12 -4.73 -4.51 10.54
C LEU A 12 -6.06 -5.23 10.58
N SER A 13 -6.51 -5.76 9.45
CA SER A 13 -7.56 -6.77 9.46
C SER A 13 -7.00 -8.09 10.00
N GLU A 14 -7.84 -8.84 10.71
CA GLU A 14 -7.46 -10.14 11.26
C GLU A 14 -6.99 -11.11 10.18
N ASP A 15 -7.67 -11.15 9.03
CA ASP A 15 -7.29 -11.95 7.86
C ASP A 15 -5.86 -11.66 7.35
N LEU A 16 -5.42 -10.41 7.48
CA LEU A 16 -4.10 -9.99 7.00
C LEU A 16 -3.00 -10.40 7.97
N LEU A 17 -3.30 -10.41 9.28
CA LEU A 17 -2.40 -10.96 10.30
C LEU A 17 -2.31 -12.48 10.18
N ASP A 18 -3.43 -13.18 10.01
CA ASP A 18 -3.41 -14.64 9.82
C ASP A 18 -2.64 -15.05 8.57
N ALA A 19 -2.76 -14.28 7.48
CA ALA A 19 -1.97 -14.51 6.28
C ALA A 19 -0.46 -14.31 6.49
N TYR A 20 -0.06 -13.37 7.35
CA TYR A 20 1.34 -13.17 7.75
C TYR A 20 1.86 -14.36 8.57
N LEU A 21 1.06 -14.83 9.54
CA LEU A 21 1.43 -15.98 10.38
C LEU A 21 1.49 -17.29 9.59
N ALA A 22 0.59 -17.48 8.62
CA ALA A 22 0.58 -18.65 7.74
C ALA A 22 1.86 -18.77 6.88
N LEU A 23 2.62 -17.70 6.67
CA LEU A 23 3.94 -17.72 6.01
C LEU A 23 5.07 -18.18 6.94
N GLY A 24 4.77 -18.52 8.19
CA GLY A 24 5.72 -18.97 9.21
C GLY A 24 6.48 -17.83 9.91
N PHE A 25 5.99 -16.60 9.81
CA PHE A 25 6.51 -15.48 10.59
C PHE A 25 5.91 -15.46 12.00
N GLN A 26 6.63 -14.84 12.93
CA GLN A 26 6.22 -14.75 14.33
C GLN A 26 5.66 -13.35 14.62
N GLU A 27 4.62 -13.26 15.46
CA GLU A 27 4.01 -12.00 15.88
C GLU A 27 4.99 -11.07 16.62
N ASN A 28 6.01 -11.64 17.26
CA ASN A 28 7.03 -10.89 17.99
C ASN A 28 8.15 -10.34 17.09
N ASN A 29 8.24 -10.73 15.81
CA ASN A 29 9.22 -10.15 14.90
C ASN A 29 8.72 -8.81 14.38
N ARG A 30 9.19 -7.75 15.04
CA ARG A 30 8.79 -6.37 14.73
C ARG A 30 9.21 -5.92 13.34
N GLU A 31 10.40 -6.31 12.86
CA GLU A 31 10.91 -5.86 11.56
C GLU A 31 10.12 -6.45 10.40
N ASP A 32 9.82 -7.75 10.46
CA ASP A 32 9.03 -8.44 9.44
C ASP A 32 7.57 -7.93 9.41
N LEU A 33 7.02 -7.62 10.58
CA LEU A 33 5.69 -7.04 10.69
C LEU A 33 5.65 -5.60 10.16
N GLU A 34 6.63 -4.75 10.51
CA GLU A 34 6.75 -3.39 9.97
C GLU A 34 6.92 -3.39 8.44
N LEU A 35 7.65 -4.37 7.89
CA LEU A 35 7.75 -4.57 6.45
C LEU A 35 6.41 -4.98 5.84
N TRP A 36 5.72 -5.97 6.41
CA TRP A 36 4.38 -6.40 5.97
C TRP A 36 3.41 -5.21 5.93
N MET A 37 3.44 -4.38 6.97
CA MET A 37 2.65 -3.15 7.05
C MET A 37 2.98 -2.15 5.96
N THR A 38 4.28 -1.91 5.75
CA THR A 38 4.74 -0.98 4.73
C THR A 38 4.27 -1.41 3.33
N LEU A 39 4.38 -2.71 3.01
CA LEU A 39 3.91 -3.26 1.74
C LEU A 39 2.40 -3.04 1.54
N LYS A 40 1.60 -3.23 2.60
CA LYS A 40 0.16 -2.95 2.54
C LYS A 40 -0.13 -1.48 2.29
N GLN A 41 0.56 -0.58 3.00
CA GLN A 41 0.36 0.87 2.89
C GLN A 41 0.71 1.42 1.50
N ILE A 42 1.77 0.91 0.88
CA ILE A 42 2.14 1.30 -0.48
C ILE A 42 1.27 0.62 -1.56
N GLY A 43 0.28 -0.18 -1.16
CA GLY A 43 -0.76 -0.73 -2.03
C GLY A 43 -0.45 -2.09 -2.66
N PHE A 44 0.45 -2.89 -2.09
CA PHE A 44 0.59 -4.29 -2.54
C PHE A 44 -0.67 -5.07 -2.19
N ASP A 45 -1.08 -5.96 -3.09
CA ASP A 45 -2.11 -6.95 -2.76
C ASP A 45 -1.55 -8.08 -1.89
N GLN A 46 -2.44 -8.89 -1.32
CA GLN A 46 -2.04 -9.95 -0.39
C GLN A 46 -1.08 -10.99 -1.03
N ASN A 47 -1.20 -11.27 -2.33
CA ASN A 47 -0.32 -12.21 -3.03
C ASN A 47 1.05 -11.60 -3.29
N GLU A 48 1.09 -10.32 -3.70
CA GLU A 48 2.32 -9.57 -3.87
C GLU A 48 3.07 -9.43 -2.53
N MET A 49 2.34 -9.17 -1.44
CA MET A 49 2.90 -9.11 -0.09
C MET A 49 3.50 -10.46 0.32
N LYS A 50 2.75 -11.57 0.18
CA LYS A 50 3.24 -12.93 0.47
C LYS A 50 4.51 -13.25 -0.31
N THR A 51 4.50 -12.94 -1.61
CA THR A 51 5.65 -13.16 -2.50
C THR A 51 6.87 -12.36 -2.04
N TYR A 52 6.68 -11.08 -1.69
CA TYR A 52 7.77 -10.24 -1.22
C TYR A 52 8.38 -10.76 0.09
N MET A 53 7.54 -11.19 1.04
CA MET A 53 7.97 -11.75 2.32
C MET A 53 8.73 -13.08 2.16
N LEU A 54 8.30 -13.94 1.23
CA LEU A 54 9.05 -15.18 0.95
C LEU A 54 10.42 -14.88 0.34
N LEU A 55 10.49 -13.88 -0.54
CA LEU A 55 11.76 -13.44 -1.12
C LEU A 55 12.69 -12.83 -0.07
N SER A 56 12.19 -12.07 0.91
CA SER A 56 13.04 -11.43 1.93
C SER A 56 13.82 -12.45 2.79
N LYS A 57 13.27 -13.65 3.00
CA LYS A 57 13.96 -14.76 3.70
C LYS A 57 15.27 -15.21 3.04
N GLN A 58 15.44 -14.95 1.74
CA GLN A 58 16.62 -15.35 0.95
C GLN A 58 17.62 -14.19 0.72
N ALA A 59 17.42 -13.07 1.42
CA ALA A 59 18.30 -11.90 1.49
C ALA A 59 18.85 -11.44 0.11
N GLU A 60 20.17 -11.59 -0.12
CA GLU A 60 20.88 -11.06 -1.29
C GLU A 60 20.45 -11.72 -2.60
N ARG A 61 20.14 -13.02 -2.59
CA ARG A 61 19.81 -13.79 -3.81
C ARG A 61 18.54 -13.27 -4.50
N THR A 62 17.66 -12.63 -3.75
CA THR A 62 16.34 -12.17 -4.22
C THR A 62 16.21 -10.65 -4.25
N GLN A 63 17.28 -9.91 -3.94
CA GLN A 63 17.25 -8.44 -3.90
C GLN A 63 16.77 -7.85 -5.24
N GLY A 64 17.27 -8.38 -6.37
CA GLY A 64 16.84 -7.95 -7.70
C GLY A 64 15.34 -8.19 -7.97
N CYS A 65 14.77 -9.29 -7.48
CA CYS A 65 13.33 -9.56 -7.60
C CYS A 65 12.50 -8.58 -6.76
N ARG A 66 12.91 -8.34 -5.52
CA ARG A 66 12.25 -7.38 -4.61
C ARG A 66 12.28 -5.96 -5.18
N LEU A 67 13.42 -5.52 -5.72
CA LEU A 67 13.54 -4.22 -6.41
C LEU A 67 12.58 -4.11 -7.61
N LYS A 68 12.46 -5.17 -8.43
CA LYS A 68 11.52 -5.18 -9.56
C LYS A 68 10.06 -5.06 -9.10
N MET A 69 9.68 -5.70 -7.99
CA MET A 69 8.33 -5.57 -7.43
C MET A 69 8.06 -4.14 -6.96
N LEU A 70 8.99 -3.53 -6.22
CA LEU A 70 8.87 -2.14 -5.78
C LEU A 70 8.80 -1.17 -6.96
N GLN A 71 9.59 -1.38 -8.02
CA GLN A 71 9.53 -0.55 -9.22
C GLN A 71 8.17 -0.65 -9.92
N LYS A 72 7.59 -1.86 -10.01
CA LYS A 72 6.24 -2.04 -10.55
C LYS A 72 5.20 -1.30 -9.71
N GLN A 73 5.27 -1.40 -8.38
CA GLN A 73 4.35 -0.68 -7.51
C GLN A 73 4.50 0.84 -7.64
N ARG A 74 5.72 1.34 -7.76
CA ARG A 74 5.98 2.77 -8.01
C ARG A 74 5.29 3.26 -9.27
N VAL A 75 5.31 2.48 -10.35
CA VAL A 75 4.60 2.84 -11.60
C VAL A 75 3.09 2.87 -11.37
N LYS A 76 2.50 1.87 -10.69
CA LYS A 76 1.07 1.87 -10.35
C LYS A 76 0.65 3.10 -9.55
N LEU A 77 1.44 3.47 -8.53
CA LEU A 77 1.18 4.65 -7.70
C LEU A 77 1.27 5.95 -8.51
N LEU A 78 2.24 6.06 -9.44
CA LEU A 78 2.31 7.21 -10.34
C LEU A 78 1.07 7.31 -11.23
N ASP A 79 0.58 6.19 -11.76
CA ASP A 79 -0.65 6.18 -12.54
C ASP A 79 -1.87 6.61 -11.72
N GLU A 80 -1.94 6.22 -10.44
CA GLU A 80 -2.97 6.69 -9.51
C GLU A 80 -2.90 8.19 -9.26
N ILE A 81 -1.70 8.74 -9.05
CA ILE A 81 -1.49 10.18 -8.89
C ILE A 81 -1.93 10.92 -10.16
N HIS A 82 -1.54 10.43 -11.35
CA HIS A 82 -1.97 11.04 -12.62
C HIS A 82 -3.49 11.02 -12.79
N ARG A 83 -4.16 9.92 -12.43
CA ARG A 83 -5.63 9.84 -12.44
C ARG A 83 -6.25 10.83 -11.44
N GLY A 84 -5.69 10.92 -10.23
CA GLY A 84 -6.11 11.86 -9.21
C GLY A 84 -6.03 13.30 -9.71
N GLN A 85 -4.92 13.68 -10.34
CA GLN A 85 -4.74 14.99 -10.94
C GLN A 85 -5.80 15.28 -12.01
N ALA A 86 -6.03 14.35 -12.94
CA ALA A 86 -7.05 14.53 -13.98
C ALA A 86 -8.48 14.66 -13.40
N CYS A 87 -8.76 14.02 -12.27
CA CYS A 87 -10.02 14.19 -11.55
C CYS A 87 -10.12 15.57 -10.90
N LEU A 88 -9.05 16.07 -10.27
CA LEU A 88 -9.00 17.41 -9.68
C LEU A 88 -9.24 18.49 -10.74
N ASP A 89 -8.61 18.36 -11.91
CA ASP A 89 -8.79 19.31 -13.02
C ASP A 89 -10.26 19.42 -13.44
N LYS A 90 -11.01 18.30 -13.44
CA LYS A 90 -12.45 18.30 -13.72
C LYS A 90 -13.26 18.97 -12.61
N VAL A 91 -12.90 18.73 -11.35
CA VAL A 91 -13.56 19.39 -10.20
C VAL A 91 -13.37 20.90 -10.28
N ASP A 92 -12.15 21.36 -10.55
CA ASP A 92 -11.85 22.79 -10.66
C ASP A 92 -12.52 23.43 -11.87
N TYR A 93 -12.62 22.71 -12.99
CA TYR A 93 -13.43 23.14 -14.14
C TYR A 93 -14.90 23.40 -13.75
N LEU A 94 -15.54 22.43 -13.07
CA LEU A 94 -16.94 22.56 -12.65
C LEU A 94 -17.13 23.72 -11.66
N LYS A 95 -16.22 23.87 -10.69
CA LYS A 95 -16.25 24.99 -9.74
C LYS A 95 -16.17 26.33 -10.46
N HIS A 96 -15.27 26.47 -11.43
CA HIS A 96 -15.09 27.69 -12.20
C HIS A 96 -16.34 28.02 -13.05
N MET A 97 -16.99 27.01 -13.64
CA MET A 97 -18.25 27.19 -14.37
C MET A 97 -19.35 27.78 -13.47
N LEU A 98 -19.57 27.20 -12.29
CA LEU A 98 -20.55 27.70 -11.33
C LEU A 98 -20.25 29.12 -10.83
N GLN A 99 -18.97 29.44 -10.64
CA GLN A 99 -18.54 30.79 -10.25
C GLN A 99 -18.83 31.83 -11.33
N LYS A 100 -18.70 31.47 -12.61
CA LYS A 100 -19.04 32.34 -13.74
C LYS A 100 -20.53 32.60 -13.85
N GLU A 101 -21.36 31.57 -13.70
CA GLU A 101 -22.82 31.72 -13.72
C GLU A 101 -23.31 32.70 -12.65
N ARG A 102 -22.72 32.65 -11.45
CA ARG A 102 -23.04 33.56 -10.35
C ARG A 102 -22.64 35.03 -10.59
N GLN A 103 -21.67 35.29 -11.49
CA GLN A 103 -21.21 36.65 -11.79
C GLN A 103 -22.02 37.31 -12.92
N LEU A 104 -22.80 36.53 -13.67
CA LEU A 104 -23.57 36.97 -14.84
C LEU A 104 -25.08 37.11 -14.58
N GLY A 105 -25.55 36.71 -13.40
CA GLY A 105 -26.95 36.87 -12.94
C GLY A 105 -27.04 37.84 -11.78
#